data_AF-A0A3N5YQ35-F1
#
_entry.id   AF-A0A3N5YQ35-F1
#
_cell.length_a   1.000
_cell.length_b   1.000
_cell.length_c   1.000
_cell.angle_alpha   90.00
_cell.angle_beta   90.00
_cell.angle_gamma   90.00
#
_symmetry.space_group_name_H-M   'P 1'
#
loop_
_entity.id
_entity.type
_entity.pdbx_description
1 polymer ?
#
loop_
_entity_poly.entity_id
_entity_poly.type
_entity_poly.pdbx_seq_one_letter_code
_entity_poly.pdbx_strand_id
1 'polypeptide(L)'
;MEQRHEARRLLVNGIVQGVGFRPFVYQLAARCGLNGEVANTSAGVTIHIEGLPESIRRFEQALSESPPPLARIVEIVSQPEAVKHHTEFRITASRGDAAMATLISPDVAVCSDCLREMFDPADRRHRYPFINCTNCGPRYTIIDDIPYDRPKTSMRRFTLCARCQAEYDDPADRRFHAQPNACPVCGPKVTLRDKRGDEIRAEDPIREAAALIRQGRIVAVKGLGGYHLAVDAAQPDAVARLRRRKQREEKPFAVMSADLDAIRTFARVGPEEETLLASIARPIVLLAKRDPFPLAAEVAPGNRFVGAMLPYT
;
A
#
# COMPACT_ATOMS: atom_id res chain seq x y z
N MET A 1 -4.96 3.26 49.33
CA MET A 1 -3.66 3.31 48.64
C MET A 1 -3.93 3.95 47.29
N GLU A 2 -3.70 5.26 47.14
CA GLU A 2 -3.75 5.88 45.80
C GLU A 2 -2.68 5.21 44.96
N GLN A 3 -3.10 4.47 43.93
CA GLN A 3 -2.16 3.88 42.98
C GLN A 3 -1.48 5.04 42.26
N ARG A 4 -0.20 5.26 42.55
CA ARG A 4 0.60 6.29 41.88
C ARG A 4 0.66 5.98 40.40
N HIS A 5 0.40 6.99 39.58
CA HIS A 5 0.62 6.89 38.14
C HIS A 5 2.12 6.67 37.88
N GLU A 6 2.41 5.78 36.94
CA GLU A 6 3.73 5.55 36.40
C GLU A 6 3.79 6.12 34.98
N ALA A 7 5.00 6.37 34.50
CA ALA A 7 5.23 6.67 33.09
C ALA A 7 6.29 5.73 32.50
N ARG A 8 6.08 5.35 31.24
CA ARG A 8 7.02 4.54 30.46
C ARG A 8 7.32 5.21 29.14
N ARG A 9 8.58 5.11 28.74
CA ARG A 9 9.02 5.37 27.37
C ARG A 9 9.26 4.05 26.67
N LEU A 10 8.58 3.84 25.56
CA LEU A 10 8.79 2.70 24.68
C LEU A 10 9.46 3.17 23.40
N LEU A 11 10.54 2.48 23.03
CA LEU A 11 11.20 2.62 21.74
C LEU A 11 10.88 1.38 20.93
N VAL A 12 10.14 1.55 19.84
CA VAL A 12 9.71 0.44 18.98
C VAL A 12 10.50 0.51 17.67
N ASN A 13 11.22 -0.56 17.36
CA ASN A 13 11.98 -0.71 16.13
C ASN A 13 11.38 -1.80 15.23
N GLY A 14 11.58 -1.65 13.92
CA GLY A 14 11.12 -2.58 12.88
C GLY A 14 10.41 -1.86 11.75
N ILE A 15 9.53 -2.57 11.02
CA ILE A 15 8.61 -1.97 10.06
C ILE A 15 7.43 -1.42 10.84
N VAL A 16 7.59 -0.21 11.40
CA VAL A 16 6.59 0.45 12.26
C VAL A 16 6.21 1.83 11.76
N GLN A 17 6.74 2.24 10.61
CA GLN A 17 6.39 3.49 9.94
C GLN A 17 5.68 3.23 8.63
N GLY A 18 4.67 4.06 8.33
CA GLY A 18 3.82 3.89 7.16
C GLY A 18 2.82 2.74 7.24
N VAL A 19 2.71 2.07 8.37
CA VAL A 19 1.88 0.86 8.53
C VAL A 19 0.66 1.08 9.43
N GLY A 20 0.22 2.33 9.60
CA GLY A 20 -0.88 2.66 10.52
C GLY A 20 -0.53 2.56 12.01
N PHE A 21 0.76 2.50 12.36
CA PHE A 21 1.22 2.28 13.73
C PHE A 21 0.82 3.40 14.71
N ARG A 22 0.98 4.68 14.32
CA ARG A 22 0.59 5.84 15.16
C ARG A 22 -0.91 5.83 15.48
N PRO A 23 -1.83 5.68 14.50
CA PRO A 23 -3.26 5.41 14.75
C PRO A 23 -3.53 4.26 15.71
N PHE A 24 -2.87 3.12 15.50
CA PHE A 24 -3.04 1.94 16.34
C PHE A 24 -2.63 2.21 17.80
N VAL A 25 -1.48 2.84 18.01
CA VAL A 25 -0.98 3.23 19.33
C VAL A 25 -1.94 4.20 20.01
N TYR A 26 -2.45 5.20 19.29
CA TYR A 26 -3.44 6.14 19.80
C TYR A 26 -4.71 5.42 20.29
N GLN A 27 -5.28 4.55 19.46
CA GLN A 27 -6.48 3.78 19.81
C GLN A 27 -6.21 2.80 20.97
N LEU A 28 -5.03 2.19 21.01
CA LEU A 28 -4.65 1.29 22.09
C LEU A 28 -4.51 2.03 23.42
N ALA A 29 -3.88 3.20 23.42
CA ALA A 29 -3.75 4.04 24.61
C ALA A 29 -5.13 4.45 25.15
N ALA A 30 -6.03 4.88 24.26
CA ALA A 30 -7.41 5.22 24.63
C ALA A 30 -8.15 4.03 25.25
N ARG A 31 -8.07 2.82 24.67
CA ARG A 31 -8.68 1.59 25.24
C ARG A 31 -8.12 1.22 26.61
N CYS A 32 -6.85 1.50 26.85
CA CYS A 32 -6.19 1.22 28.13
C CYS A 32 -6.39 2.35 29.16
N GLY A 33 -6.99 3.48 28.77
CA GLY A 33 -7.15 4.66 29.62
C GLY A 33 -5.81 5.33 29.96
N LEU A 34 -4.88 5.36 29.01
CA LEU A 34 -3.55 5.94 29.15
C LEU A 34 -3.45 7.30 28.45
N ASN A 35 -2.70 8.21 29.05
CA ASN A 35 -2.34 9.50 28.44
C ASN A 35 -0.89 9.48 27.95
N GLY A 36 -0.49 10.45 27.13
CA GLY A 36 0.89 10.56 26.64
C GLY A 36 1.02 10.96 25.18
N GLU A 37 2.03 10.44 24.49
CA GLU A 37 2.30 10.78 23.10
C GLU A 37 2.92 9.65 22.28
N VAL A 38 2.72 9.69 20.97
CA VAL A 38 3.44 8.87 20.00
C VAL A 38 4.00 9.72 18.86
N ALA A 39 5.25 9.49 18.51
CA ALA A 39 5.93 10.17 17.40
C ALA A 39 6.79 9.19 16.59
N ASN A 40 6.85 9.42 15.27
CA ASN A 40 7.87 8.76 14.45
C ASN A 40 9.23 9.41 14.70
N THR A 41 10.28 8.59 14.72
CA THR A 41 11.67 9.04 14.80
C THR A 41 12.52 8.38 13.73
N SER A 42 13.78 8.81 13.52
CA SER A 42 14.65 8.15 12.53
C SER A 42 14.94 6.68 12.91
N ALA A 43 14.85 6.32 14.19
CA ALA A 43 15.11 4.97 14.71
C ALA A 43 13.86 4.07 14.78
N GLY A 44 12.65 4.58 14.54
CA GLY A 44 11.40 3.82 14.68
C GLY A 44 10.26 4.68 15.23
N VAL A 45 9.56 4.19 16.25
CA VAL A 45 8.47 4.93 16.92
C VAL A 45 8.82 5.09 18.39
N THR A 46 8.68 6.31 18.91
CA THR A 46 8.74 6.57 20.36
C THR A 46 7.34 6.76 20.89
N ILE A 47 7.03 6.06 21.98
CA ILE A 47 5.77 6.15 22.70
C ILE A 47 6.08 6.57 24.13
N HIS A 48 5.39 7.57 24.63
CA HIS A 48 5.35 7.92 26.05
C HIS A 48 3.93 7.63 26.54
N ILE A 49 3.80 6.83 27.60
CA ILE A 49 2.51 6.50 28.21
C ILE A 49 2.55 6.76 29.71
N GLU A 50 1.45 7.28 30.23
CA GLU A 50 1.23 7.57 31.65
C GLU A 50 -0.08 6.96 32.13
N GLY A 51 -0.08 6.37 33.32
CA GLY A 51 -1.29 5.88 33.97
C GLY A 51 -1.03 4.83 35.03
N LEU A 52 -2.05 4.03 35.32
CA LEU A 52 -1.95 2.95 36.30
C LEU A 52 -0.99 1.85 35.80
N PRO A 53 -0.18 1.24 36.69
CA PRO A 53 0.78 0.20 36.30
C PRO A 53 0.14 -0.98 35.56
N GLU A 54 -1.10 -1.34 35.92
CA GLU A 54 -1.86 -2.38 35.24
C GLU A 54 -2.26 -1.99 33.80
N SER A 55 -2.71 -0.74 33.60
CA SER A 55 -3.02 -0.24 32.26
C SER A 55 -1.80 -0.21 31.36
N ILE A 56 -0.63 0.16 31.90
CA ILE A 56 0.64 0.15 31.17
C ILE A 56 1.01 -1.29 30.75
N ARG A 57 0.91 -2.27 31.65
CA ARG A 57 1.19 -3.67 31.32
C ARG A 57 0.27 -4.21 30.22
N ARG A 58 -1.03 -3.91 30.29
CA ARG A 58 -2.00 -4.29 29.24
C ARG A 58 -1.65 -3.66 27.90
N PHE A 59 -1.23 -2.40 27.89
CA PHE A 59 -0.80 -1.71 26.67
C PHE A 59 0.45 -2.36 26.07
N GLU A 60 1.48 -2.63 26.86
CA GLU A 60 2.73 -3.26 26.40
C GLU A 60 2.47 -4.66 25.81
N GLN A 61 1.62 -5.45 26.47
CA GLN A 61 1.22 -6.77 25.98
C GLN A 61 0.49 -6.68 24.64
N ALA A 62 -0.56 -5.85 24.56
CA ALA A 62 -1.35 -5.69 23.33
C ALA A 62 -0.55 -5.07 22.16
N LEU A 63 0.41 -4.19 22.46
CA LEU A 63 1.32 -3.61 21.46
C LEU A 63 2.16 -4.69 20.76
N SER A 64 2.57 -5.72 21.50
CA SER A 64 3.36 -6.84 20.98
C SER A 64 2.49 -7.92 20.30
N GLU A 65 1.33 -8.24 20.89
CA GLU A 65 0.49 -9.36 20.44
C GLU A 65 -0.42 -9.02 19.26
N SER A 66 -0.77 -7.75 19.06
CA SER A 66 -1.75 -7.34 18.04
C SER A 66 -1.31 -6.11 17.24
N PRO A 67 -0.10 -6.12 16.64
CA PRO A 67 0.35 -4.99 15.82
C PRO A 67 -0.51 -4.84 14.54
N PRO A 68 -0.49 -3.67 13.89
CA PRO A 68 -1.16 -3.48 12.59
C PRO A 68 -0.73 -4.53 11.55
N PRO A 69 -1.59 -4.87 10.56
CA PRO A 69 -1.33 -5.98 9.64
C PRO A 69 -0.03 -5.89 8.83
N LEU A 70 0.43 -4.66 8.56
CA LEU A 70 1.67 -4.40 7.82
C LEU A 70 2.89 -4.20 8.74
N ALA A 71 2.67 -4.10 10.04
CA ALA A 71 3.72 -3.82 10.99
C ALA A 71 4.50 -5.08 11.33
N ARG A 72 5.82 -4.96 11.39
CA ARG A 72 6.71 -6.01 11.87
C ARG A 72 7.63 -5.42 12.92
N ILE A 73 7.28 -5.65 14.18
CA ILE A 73 8.08 -5.22 15.31
C ILE A 73 9.28 -6.16 15.43
N VAL A 74 10.48 -5.58 15.48
CA VAL A 74 11.75 -6.31 15.70
C VAL A 74 12.12 -6.25 17.18
N GLU A 75 11.95 -5.07 17.79
CA GLU A 75 12.32 -4.83 19.18
C GLU A 75 11.39 -3.79 19.81
N ILE A 76 11.09 -4.00 21.10
CA ILE A 76 10.45 -3.02 21.97
C ILE A 76 11.34 -2.85 23.21
N VAL A 77 11.88 -1.65 23.41
CA VAL A 77 12.60 -1.29 24.63
C VAL A 77 11.71 -0.42 25.49
N SER A 78 11.26 -0.94 26.65
CA SER A 78 10.48 -0.18 27.64
C SER A 78 11.36 0.29 28.79
N GLN A 79 11.29 1.58 29.10
CA GLN A 79 12.08 2.22 30.16
C GLN A 79 11.18 3.05 31.07
N PRO A 80 11.39 3.06 32.40
CA PRO A 80 10.77 4.03 33.28
C PRO A 80 11.08 5.46 32.83
N GLU A 81 10.09 6.34 32.87
CA GLU A 81 10.26 7.77 32.62
C GLU A 81 9.54 8.56 33.73
N ALA A 82 9.90 9.83 33.91
CA ALA A 82 9.16 10.72 34.80
C ALA A 82 7.76 11.02 34.21
N VAL A 83 6.76 11.09 35.08
CA VAL A 83 5.40 11.53 34.74
C VAL A 83 5.46 13.01 34.36
N LYS A 84 4.99 13.34 33.15
CA LYS A 84 4.87 14.68 32.58
C LYS A 84 3.45 15.25 32.71
N HIS A 85 2.51 14.46 33.25
CA HIS A 85 1.13 14.86 33.54
C HIS A 85 0.33 15.20 32.27
N HIS A 86 0.45 14.37 31.24
CA HIS A 86 -0.37 14.49 30.05
C HIS A 86 -1.86 14.28 30.40
N THR A 87 -2.72 15.17 29.90
CA THR A 87 -4.18 15.09 30.13
C THR A 87 -4.91 14.25 29.09
N GLU A 88 -4.24 13.95 27.96
CA GLU A 88 -4.74 13.13 26.87
C GLU A 88 -3.58 12.42 26.16
N PHE A 89 -3.90 11.49 25.27
CA PHE A 89 -2.93 10.87 24.39
C PHE A 89 -2.91 11.58 23.03
N ARG A 90 -1.75 11.96 22.50
CA ARG A 90 -1.62 12.68 21.22
C ARG A 90 -0.66 12.01 20.23
N ILE A 91 -0.95 12.10 18.94
CA ILE A 91 0.04 11.84 17.90
C ILE A 91 0.81 13.15 17.67
N THR A 92 2.10 13.19 18.02
CA THR A 92 2.91 14.40 17.93
C THR A 92 3.79 14.41 16.69
N ALA A 93 4.33 15.59 16.37
CA ALA A 93 5.18 15.79 15.20
C ALA A 93 6.41 14.87 15.25
N SER A 94 6.77 14.31 14.09
CA SER A 94 7.92 13.43 13.97
C SER A 94 9.23 14.15 14.31
N ARG A 95 10.15 13.45 14.97
CA ARG A 95 11.45 13.99 15.42
C ARG A 95 12.59 13.29 14.68
N GLY A 96 13.41 14.02 13.94
CA GLY A 96 14.50 13.44 13.15
C GLY A 96 15.88 13.73 13.74
N ASP A 97 16.64 12.69 14.05
CA ASP A 97 18.10 12.75 14.27
C ASP A 97 18.82 11.99 13.14
N ALA A 98 20.01 12.42 12.75
CA ALA A 98 20.69 11.94 11.54
C ALA A 98 21.28 10.51 11.63
N ALA A 99 21.31 9.89 12.82
CA ALA A 99 22.21 8.77 13.09
C ALA A 99 21.64 7.35 12.91
N MET A 100 20.33 7.18 12.68
CA MET A 100 19.69 5.84 12.61
C MET A 100 18.65 5.76 11.49
N ALA A 101 18.57 4.61 10.80
CA ALA A 101 17.58 4.35 9.76
C ALA A 101 16.63 3.21 10.16
N THR A 102 15.35 3.53 10.31
CA THR A 102 14.27 2.55 10.53
C THR A 102 13.95 1.76 9.25
N LEU A 103 13.33 0.59 9.38
CA LEU A 103 12.93 -0.22 8.24
C LEU A 103 11.70 0.40 7.55
N ILE A 104 11.81 0.64 6.25
CA ILE A 104 10.72 1.16 5.43
C ILE A 104 9.85 0.00 4.96
N SER A 105 8.54 0.15 5.10
CA SER A 105 7.57 -0.84 4.62
C SER A 105 7.61 -0.95 3.07
N PRO A 106 7.57 -2.16 2.51
CA PRO A 106 7.41 -2.33 1.06
C PRO A 106 6.06 -1.79 0.59
N ASP A 107 5.93 -1.58 -0.71
CA ASP A 107 4.63 -1.30 -1.31
C ASP A 107 3.70 -2.51 -1.16
N VAL A 108 2.41 -2.24 -0.96
CA VAL A 108 1.40 -3.26 -0.73
C VAL A 108 0.17 -3.01 -1.57
N ALA A 109 -0.47 -4.09 -1.98
CA ALA A 109 -1.63 -4.03 -2.84
C ALA A 109 -2.85 -3.42 -2.13
N VAL A 110 -3.75 -2.85 -2.93
CA VAL A 110 -5.02 -2.30 -2.46
C VAL A 110 -5.80 -3.31 -1.61
N CYS A 111 -6.24 -2.91 -0.41
CA CYS A 111 -7.00 -3.78 0.48
C CYS A 111 -8.46 -3.94 0.00
N SER A 112 -9.13 -5.00 0.48
CA SER A 112 -10.55 -5.27 0.20
C SER A 112 -11.47 -4.09 0.51
N ASP A 113 -11.20 -3.36 1.61
CA ASP A 113 -12.01 -2.21 1.98
C ASP A 113 -11.82 -1.01 1.05
N CYS A 114 -10.61 -0.78 0.53
CA CYS A 114 -10.40 0.21 -0.53
C CYS A 114 -11.07 -0.22 -1.84
N LEU A 115 -10.96 -1.50 -2.20
CA LEU A 115 -11.60 -2.01 -3.42
C LEU A 115 -13.12 -1.84 -3.38
N ARG A 116 -13.75 -2.15 -2.23
CA ARG A 116 -15.19 -1.94 -2.02
C ARG A 116 -15.59 -0.48 -2.23
N GLU A 117 -14.88 0.46 -1.61
CA GLU A 117 -15.13 1.90 -1.80
C GLU A 117 -14.90 2.34 -3.25
N MET A 118 -13.85 1.84 -3.91
CA MET A 118 -13.54 2.19 -5.30
C MET A 118 -14.64 1.73 -6.26
N PHE A 119 -15.31 0.62 -5.98
CA PHE A 119 -16.38 0.07 -6.81
C PHE A 119 -17.79 0.48 -6.36
N ASP A 120 -17.93 1.21 -5.25
CA ASP A 120 -19.22 1.72 -4.78
C ASP A 120 -19.55 3.06 -5.45
N PRO A 121 -20.63 3.15 -6.27
CA PRO A 121 -21.04 4.40 -6.91
C PRO A 121 -21.43 5.52 -5.95
N ALA A 122 -21.79 5.19 -4.70
CA ALA A 122 -22.13 6.17 -3.68
C ALA A 122 -20.88 6.73 -2.95
N ASP A 123 -19.73 6.06 -3.05
CA ASP A 123 -18.51 6.54 -2.42
C ASP A 123 -17.90 7.70 -3.21
N ARG A 124 -17.39 8.70 -2.50
CA ARG A 124 -16.71 9.86 -3.09
C ARG A 124 -15.43 9.51 -3.85
N ARG A 125 -14.88 8.32 -3.63
CA ARG A 125 -13.70 7.75 -4.30
C ARG A 125 -14.09 6.68 -5.33
N HIS A 126 -15.35 6.60 -5.73
CA HIS A 126 -15.79 5.76 -6.83
C HIS A 126 -14.87 5.93 -8.04
N ARG A 127 -14.27 4.82 -8.48
CA ARG A 127 -13.31 4.70 -9.59
C ARG A 127 -12.06 5.58 -9.47
N TYR A 128 -11.70 6.02 -8.26
CA TYR A 128 -10.50 6.83 -8.04
C TYR A 128 -9.21 5.98 -8.08
N PRO A 129 -8.30 6.17 -9.06
CA PRO A 129 -7.20 5.23 -9.33
C PRO A 129 -6.05 5.24 -8.31
N PHE A 130 -6.05 6.19 -7.39
CA PHE A 130 -4.99 6.34 -6.38
C PHE A 130 -5.54 6.12 -4.96
N ILE A 131 -6.64 5.37 -4.84
CA ILE A 131 -7.25 5.05 -3.55
C ILE A 131 -6.28 4.22 -2.69
N ASN A 132 -6.14 4.62 -1.43
CA ASN A 132 -5.38 3.89 -0.42
C ASN A 132 -5.90 4.21 0.99
N CYS A 133 -5.37 3.49 1.97
CA CYS A 133 -5.52 3.77 3.40
C CYS A 133 -4.22 3.47 4.14
N THR A 134 -4.24 3.52 5.47
CA THR A 134 -3.09 3.17 6.32
C THR A 134 -2.61 1.73 6.12
N ASN A 135 -3.49 0.83 5.67
CA ASN A 135 -3.24 -0.61 5.51
C ASN A 135 -2.92 -1.05 4.08
N CYS A 136 -2.85 -0.14 3.09
CA CYS A 136 -2.54 -0.51 1.71
C CYS A 136 -1.92 0.64 0.88
N GLY A 137 -1.52 0.33 -0.35
CA GLY A 137 -1.01 1.28 -1.33
C GLY A 137 0.50 1.51 -1.25
N PRO A 138 1.00 2.53 -1.97
CA PRO A 138 2.44 2.78 -2.09
C PRO A 138 3.08 3.19 -0.76
N ARG A 139 4.30 2.73 -0.54
CA ARG A 139 5.17 3.05 0.61
C ARG A 139 6.56 3.35 0.08
N TYR A 140 7.43 2.34 -0.01
CA TYR A 140 8.81 2.49 -0.45
C TYR A 140 8.95 3.33 -1.73
N THR A 141 8.10 3.09 -2.74
CA THR A 141 8.16 3.81 -4.03
C THR A 141 7.87 5.32 -3.96
N ILE A 142 7.29 5.81 -2.86
CA ILE A 142 6.90 7.22 -2.73
C ILE A 142 7.60 7.93 -1.57
N ILE A 143 8.38 7.23 -0.75
CA ILE A 143 9.08 7.80 0.40
C ILE A 143 10.41 8.36 -0.07
N ASP A 144 10.61 9.66 0.15
CA ASP A 144 11.87 10.33 -0.16
C ASP A 144 12.84 10.23 1.04
N ASP A 145 12.32 10.33 2.27
CA ASP A 145 13.14 10.34 3.49
C ASP A 145 12.30 9.95 4.74
N ILE A 146 12.99 9.67 5.85
CA ILE A 146 12.42 9.34 7.17
C ILE A 146 12.66 10.48 8.17
N PRO A 147 11.83 10.67 9.21
CA PRO A 147 10.65 9.88 9.58
C PRO A 147 9.49 10.02 8.58
N TYR A 148 8.72 8.94 8.40
CA TYR A 148 7.63 8.88 7.43
C TYR A 148 6.51 9.86 7.76
N ASP A 149 6.42 10.91 6.95
CA ASP A 149 5.31 11.86 6.90
C ASP A 149 5.13 12.40 5.47
N ARG A 150 3.92 12.89 5.17
CA ARG A 150 3.54 13.39 3.85
C ARG A 150 4.57 14.34 3.20
N PRO A 151 5.18 15.33 3.92
CA PRO A 151 6.18 16.22 3.33
C PRO A 151 7.44 15.51 2.82
N LYS A 152 7.78 14.34 3.38
CA LYS A 152 8.91 13.49 2.98
C LYS A 152 8.48 12.38 2.00
N THR A 153 7.42 12.63 1.23
CA THR A 153 6.96 11.72 0.17
C THR A 153 6.68 12.49 -1.12
N SER A 154 6.51 11.77 -2.22
CA SER A 154 6.00 12.34 -3.48
C SER A 154 4.62 12.99 -3.34
N MET A 155 3.85 12.64 -2.29
CA MET A 155 2.54 13.23 -1.98
C MET A 155 2.61 14.66 -1.43
N ARG A 156 3.81 15.18 -1.12
CA ARG A 156 4.02 16.58 -0.67
C ARG A 156 3.48 17.64 -1.64
N ARG A 157 3.38 17.30 -2.93
CA ARG A 157 2.89 18.20 -3.99
C ARG A 157 1.37 18.31 -4.04
N PHE A 158 0.66 17.47 -3.27
CA PHE A 158 -0.79 17.37 -3.28
C PHE A 158 -1.32 17.79 -1.91
N THR A 159 -1.77 19.04 -1.77
CA THR A 159 -2.35 19.53 -0.50
C THR A 159 -3.72 18.88 -0.26
N LEU A 160 -3.96 18.35 0.93
CA LEU A 160 -5.26 17.73 1.27
C LEU A 160 -6.39 18.75 1.14
N CYS A 161 -7.51 18.34 0.52
CA CYS A 161 -8.75 19.13 0.60
C CYS A 161 -9.39 18.97 1.98
N ALA A 162 -10.31 19.86 2.33
CA ALA A 162 -10.98 19.87 3.64
C ALA A 162 -11.56 18.50 4.05
N ARG A 163 -12.17 17.76 3.11
CA ARG A 163 -12.73 16.43 3.39
C ARG A 163 -11.66 15.38 3.68
N CYS A 164 -10.56 15.36 2.92
CA CYS A 164 -9.46 14.44 3.19
C CYS A 164 -8.69 14.82 4.46
N GLN A 165 -8.64 16.11 4.80
CA GLN A 165 -8.06 16.58 6.05
C GLN A 165 -8.91 16.12 7.25
N ALA A 166 -10.23 16.25 7.18
CA ALA A 166 -11.14 15.74 8.21
C ALA A 166 -10.95 14.24 8.48
N GLU A 167 -10.88 13.40 7.44
CA GLU A 167 -10.59 11.96 7.61
C GLU A 167 -9.17 11.68 8.12
N TYR A 168 -8.20 12.56 7.81
CA TYR A 168 -6.82 12.41 8.28
C TYR A 168 -6.71 12.71 9.78
N ASP A 169 -7.51 13.65 10.28
CA ASP A 169 -7.53 14.11 11.67
C ASP A 169 -8.53 13.32 12.56
N ASP A 170 -9.51 12.62 11.98
CA ASP A 170 -10.53 11.86 12.72
C ASP A 170 -10.03 10.47 13.16
N PRO A 171 -9.85 10.20 14.47
CA PRO A 171 -9.40 8.90 14.98
C PRO A 171 -10.34 7.71 14.71
N ALA A 172 -11.61 7.99 14.38
CA ALA A 172 -12.60 6.99 14.02
C ALA A 172 -12.54 6.61 12.53
N ASP A 173 -11.89 7.43 11.68
CA ASP A 173 -11.76 7.14 10.27
C ASP A 173 -10.57 6.20 10.00
N ARG A 174 -10.76 5.23 9.11
CA ARG A 174 -9.71 4.31 8.62
C ARG A 174 -8.53 5.02 7.95
N ARG A 175 -8.69 6.29 7.56
CA ARG A 175 -7.65 7.14 6.97
C ARG A 175 -7.01 8.09 7.98
N PHE A 176 -7.28 7.91 9.27
CA PHE A 176 -6.58 8.62 10.35
C PHE A 176 -5.05 8.50 10.17
N HIS A 177 -4.36 9.63 10.03
CA HIS A 177 -2.94 9.72 9.72
C HIS A 177 -2.45 8.92 8.48
N ALA A 178 -3.32 8.62 7.51
CA ALA A 178 -2.91 8.07 6.23
C ALA A 178 -2.14 9.11 5.41
N GLN A 179 -0.80 9.07 5.50
CA GLN A 179 0.07 10.02 4.80
C GLN A 179 -0.16 10.12 3.28
N PRO A 180 -0.50 9.04 2.53
CA PRO A 180 -0.79 9.13 1.11
C PRO A 180 -2.29 9.33 0.81
N ASN A 181 -3.10 9.75 1.79
CA ASN A 181 -4.52 10.03 1.57
C ASN A 181 -4.71 11.07 0.47
N ALA A 182 -5.70 10.83 -0.38
CA ALA A 182 -6.09 11.69 -1.48
C ALA A 182 -7.50 11.33 -1.99
N CYS A 183 -8.01 12.16 -2.89
CA CYS A 183 -9.26 11.96 -3.62
C CYS A 183 -9.19 12.65 -4.99
N PRO A 184 -10.21 12.51 -5.86
CA PRO A 184 -10.21 13.14 -7.19
C PRO A 184 -10.00 14.67 -7.20
N VAL A 185 -10.29 15.36 -6.08
CA VAL A 185 -10.14 16.81 -5.93
C VAL A 185 -8.69 17.22 -5.66
N CYS A 186 -8.05 16.59 -4.68
CA CYS A 186 -6.72 17.01 -4.21
C CYS A 186 -5.57 16.12 -4.67
N GLY A 187 -5.88 14.96 -5.24
CA GLY A 187 -4.89 13.93 -5.54
C GLY A 187 -4.34 13.97 -6.96
N PRO A 188 -3.47 12.99 -7.29
CA PRO A 188 -2.98 12.80 -8.65
C PRO A 188 -4.12 12.49 -9.63
N LYS A 189 -3.87 12.78 -10.91
CA LYS A 189 -4.77 12.48 -12.03
C LYS A 189 -4.07 11.62 -13.06
N VAL A 190 -4.84 10.77 -13.72
CA VAL A 190 -4.35 9.96 -14.85
C VAL A 190 -4.48 10.79 -16.13
N THR A 191 -3.48 10.72 -16.99
CA THR A 191 -3.51 11.31 -18.33
C THR A 191 -3.15 10.24 -19.35
N LEU A 192 -3.80 10.24 -20.51
CA LEU A 192 -3.46 9.36 -21.64
C LEU A 192 -2.70 10.17 -22.69
N ARG A 193 -1.60 9.62 -23.21
CA ARG A 193 -0.77 10.27 -24.23
C ARG A 193 -0.53 9.35 -25.41
N ASP A 194 -0.40 9.95 -26.58
CA ASP A 194 -0.09 9.24 -27.81
C ASP A 194 1.43 8.99 -27.97
N LYS A 195 1.83 8.44 -29.12
CA LYS A 195 3.25 8.14 -29.42
C LYS A 195 4.13 9.38 -29.61
N ARG A 196 3.56 10.56 -29.83
CA ARG A 196 4.26 11.84 -29.95
C ARG A 196 4.39 12.55 -28.60
N GLY A 197 3.67 12.06 -27.59
CA GLY A 197 3.60 12.66 -26.26
C GLY A 197 2.43 13.63 -26.10
N ASP A 198 1.59 13.77 -27.13
CA ASP A 198 0.41 14.62 -27.13
C ASP A 198 -0.70 13.98 -26.30
N GLU A 199 -1.45 14.78 -25.56
CA GLU A 199 -2.52 14.30 -24.70
C GLU A 199 -3.74 13.86 -25.53
N ILE A 200 -4.18 12.62 -25.30
CA ILE A 200 -5.43 12.08 -25.84
C ILE A 200 -6.53 12.47 -24.86
N ARG A 201 -7.35 13.45 -25.23
CA ARG A 201 -8.49 13.88 -24.41
C ARG A 201 -9.56 12.79 -24.40
N ALA A 202 -9.82 12.24 -23.22
CA ALA A 202 -10.88 11.30 -22.96
C ALA A 202 -11.53 11.65 -21.61
N GLU A 203 -12.83 11.41 -21.48
CA GLU A 203 -13.54 11.58 -20.21
C GLU A 203 -12.97 10.63 -19.14
N ASP A 204 -12.66 9.40 -19.54
CA ASP A 204 -12.05 8.38 -18.71
C ASP A 204 -10.80 7.82 -19.43
N PRO A 205 -9.59 8.34 -19.11
CA PRO A 205 -8.37 7.90 -19.76
C PRO A 205 -8.04 6.43 -19.50
N ILE A 206 -8.53 5.84 -18.40
CA ILE A 206 -8.33 4.42 -18.11
C ILE A 206 -9.22 3.57 -19.01
N ARG A 207 -10.49 3.95 -19.18
CA ARG A 207 -11.41 3.26 -20.09
C ARG A 207 -10.91 3.34 -21.54
N GLU A 208 -10.42 4.49 -21.97
CA GLU A 208 -9.84 4.66 -23.32
C GLU A 208 -8.56 3.83 -23.48
N ALA A 209 -7.65 3.83 -22.50
CA ALA A 209 -6.47 2.98 -22.52
C ALA A 209 -6.84 1.49 -22.61
N ALA A 210 -7.86 1.04 -21.87
CA ALA A 210 -8.35 -0.33 -21.97
C ALA A 210 -8.96 -0.64 -23.35
N ALA A 211 -9.66 0.31 -23.97
CA ALA A 211 -10.18 0.15 -25.33
C ALA A 211 -9.04 0.01 -26.35
N LEU A 212 -7.99 0.81 -26.24
CA LEU A 212 -6.79 0.72 -27.10
C LEU A 212 -6.09 -0.63 -26.96
N ILE A 213 -5.96 -1.16 -25.73
CA ILE A 213 -5.39 -2.50 -25.49
C ILE A 213 -6.24 -3.58 -26.17
N ARG A 214 -7.57 -3.52 -26.05
CA ARG A 214 -8.50 -4.45 -26.73
C ARG A 214 -8.44 -4.34 -28.25
N GLN A 215 -8.07 -3.18 -28.80
CA GLN A 215 -7.81 -3.00 -30.24
C GLN A 215 -6.41 -3.48 -30.67
N GLY A 216 -5.67 -4.19 -29.81
CA GLY A 216 -4.34 -4.73 -30.11
C GLY A 216 -3.22 -3.69 -30.11
N ARG A 217 -3.44 -2.51 -29.51
CA ARG A 217 -2.39 -1.49 -29.34
C ARG A 217 -1.51 -1.81 -28.12
N ILE A 218 -0.27 -1.34 -28.18
CA ILE A 218 0.66 -1.38 -27.04
C ILE A 218 0.48 -0.08 -26.25
N VAL A 219 0.17 -0.19 -24.96
CA VAL A 219 0.01 0.95 -24.05
C VAL A 219 1.05 0.88 -22.95
N ALA A 220 1.75 1.99 -22.70
CA ALA A 220 2.64 2.11 -21.54
C ALA A 220 1.83 2.56 -20.31
N VAL A 221 1.83 1.77 -19.25
CA VAL A 221 1.08 2.03 -18.01
C VAL A 221 2.06 2.30 -16.87
N LYS A 222 1.93 3.46 -16.22
CA LYS A 222 2.70 3.78 -15.01
C LYS A 222 2.10 3.04 -13.82
N GLY A 223 2.84 2.07 -13.28
CA GLY A 223 2.54 1.43 -11.99
C GLY A 223 3.29 2.13 -10.85
N LEU A 224 3.41 1.44 -9.70
CA LEU A 224 4.11 1.98 -8.52
C LEU A 224 5.63 2.13 -8.76
N GLY A 225 6.28 1.04 -9.18
CA GLY A 225 7.74 0.97 -9.33
C GLY A 225 8.28 1.38 -10.70
N GLY A 226 7.41 1.82 -11.63
CA GLY A 226 7.83 2.20 -12.97
C GLY A 226 6.77 1.97 -14.05
N TYR A 227 7.20 1.96 -15.30
CA TYR A 227 6.32 1.75 -16.46
C TYR A 227 6.32 0.30 -16.92
N HIS A 228 5.13 -0.20 -17.26
CA HIS A 228 4.91 -1.48 -17.92
C HIS A 228 4.41 -1.24 -19.35
N LEU A 229 4.76 -2.14 -20.27
CA LEU A 229 4.15 -2.19 -21.60
C LEU A 229 3.07 -3.27 -21.58
N ALA A 230 1.83 -2.89 -21.86
CA ALA A 230 0.66 -3.75 -21.83
C ALA A 230 0.09 -3.94 -23.25
N VAL A 231 -0.33 -5.17 -23.52
CA VAL A 231 -1.09 -5.61 -24.69
C VAL A 231 -2.10 -6.65 -24.24
N ASP A 232 -3.11 -6.91 -25.07
CA ASP A 232 -4.00 -8.05 -24.86
C ASP A 232 -3.23 -9.37 -25.09
N ALA A 233 -3.11 -10.19 -24.04
CA ALA A 233 -2.38 -11.46 -24.08
C ALA A 233 -3.09 -12.54 -24.90
N ALA A 234 -4.38 -12.37 -25.22
CA ALA A 234 -5.14 -13.27 -26.08
C ALA A 234 -4.96 -12.97 -27.58
N GLN A 235 -4.29 -11.86 -27.95
CA GLN A 235 -4.11 -11.45 -29.34
C GLN A 235 -2.68 -11.72 -29.85
N PRO A 236 -2.46 -12.77 -30.67
CA PRO A 236 -1.12 -13.13 -31.15
C PRO A 236 -0.39 -11.96 -31.84
N ASP A 237 -1.09 -11.22 -32.70
CA ASP A 237 -0.50 -10.08 -33.42
C ASP A 237 -0.04 -8.95 -32.50
N ALA A 238 -0.76 -8.71 -31.39
CA ALA A 238 -0.40 -7.69 -30.42
C ALA A 238 0.85 -8.11 -29.63
N VAL A 239 0.89 -9.36 -29.16
CA VAL A 239 2.02 -9.94 -28.43
C VAL A 239 3.27 -9.99 -29.31
N ALA A 240 3.16 -10.47 -30.54
CA ALA A 240 4.27 -10.53 -31.50
C ALA A 240 4.80 -9.13 -31.84
N ARG A 241 3.92 -8.13 -32.00
CA ARG A 241 4.31 -6.73 -32.22
C ARG A 241 5.09 -6.17 -31.02
N LEU A 242 4.67 -6.48 -29.79
CA LEU A 242 5.39 -6.08 -28.58
C LEU A 242 6.78 -6.71 -28.52
N ARG A 243 6.92 -8.02 -28.84
CA ARG A 243 8.23 -8.69 -28.89
C ARG A 243 9.19 -8.03 -29.86
N ARG A 244 8.73 -7.79 -31.10
CA ARG A 244 9.54 -7.14 -32.15
C ARG A 244 10.01 -5.75 -31.72
N ARG A 245 9.11 -4.93 -31.16
CA ARG A 245 9.46 -3.56 -30.73
C ARG A 245 10.35 -3.51 -29.49
N LYS A 246 10.20 -4.47 -28.58
CA LYS A 246 11.01 -4.56 -27.35
C LYS A 246 12.32 -5.33 -27.56
N GLN A 247 12.54 -5.90 -28.76
CA GLN A 247 13.67 -6.77 -29.06
C GLN A 247 13.84 -7.89 -28.02
N ARG A 248 12.70 -8.54 -27.69
CA ARG A 248 12.63 -9.61 -26.68
C ARG A 248 12.00 -10.85 -27.30
N GLU A 249 12.85 -11.69 -27.88
CA GLU A 249 12.43 -12.81 -28.74
C GLU A 249 11.71 -13.90 -27.93
N GLU A 250 12.37 -14.54 -26.97
CA GLU A 250 11.80 -15.74 -26.32
C GLU A 250 11.40 -15.53 -24.86
N LYS A 251 12.07 -14.61 -24.14
CA LYS A 251 11.88 -14.47 -22.69
C LYS A 251 10.38 -14.25 -22.37
N PRO A 252 9.74 -15.09 -21.53
CA PRO A 252 8.31 -15.03 -21.27
C PRO A 252 7.82 -13.66 -20.82
N PHE A 253 6.58 -13.34 -21.16
CA PHE A 253 5.84 -12.23 -20.60
C PHE A 253 4.99 -12.68 -19.41
N ALA A 254 4.86 -11.80 -18.42
CA ALA A 254 3.88 -11.97 -17.36
C ALA A 254 2.50 -11.54 -17.86
N VAL A 255 1.46 -12.21 -17.39
CA VAL A 255 0.06 -11.94 -17.71
C VAL A 255 -0.66 -11.51 -16.43
N MET A 256 -1.29 -10.34 -16.47
CA MET A 256 -2.20 -9.92 -15.41
C MET A 256 -3.62 -10.37 -15.77
N SER A 257 -4.31 -10.98 -14.81
CA SER A 257 -5.70 -11.41 -14.95
C SER A 257 -6.60 -10.68 -13.96
N ALA A 258 -7.91 -10.63 -14.20
CA ALA A 258 -8.85 -9.92 -13.34
C ALA A 258 -8.96 -10.55 -11.94
N ASP A 259 -9.04 -11.88 -11.89
CA ASP A 259 -9.20 -12.68 -10.69
C ASP A 259 -8.58 -14.08 -10.84
N LEU A 260 -8.64 -14.88 -9.77
CA LEU A 260 -8.12 -16.25 -9.73
C LEU A 260 -8.86 -17.18 -10.69
N ASP A 261 -10.16 -17.00 -10.90
CA ASP A 261 -10.95 -17.86 -11.77
C ASP A 261 -10.54 -17.67 -13.23
N ALA A 262 -10.30 -16.42 -13.64
CA ALA A 262 -9.73 -16.12 -14.93
C ALA A 262 -8.31 -16.71 -15.10
N ILE A 263 -7.46 -16.73 -14.06
CA ILE A 263 -6.15 -17.42 -14.12
C ILE A 263 -6.34 -18.93 -14.31
N ARG A 264 -7.27 -19.54 -13.59
CA ARG A 264 -7.56 -20.98 -13.66
C ARG A 264 -8.02 -21.42 -15.05
N THR A 265 -8.46 -20.51 -15.92
CA THR A 265 -8.79 -20.83 -17.32
C THR A 265 -7.57 -21.19 -18.17
N PHE A 266 -6.39 -20.60 -17.88
CA PHE A 266 -5.18 -20.78 -18.70
C PHE A 266 -4.01 -21.43 -17.96
N ALA A 267 -4.09 -21.54 -16.64
CA ALA A 267 -3.07 -22.16 -15.80
C ALA A 267 -3.66 -23.07 -14.72
N ARG A 268 -2.84 -23.98 -14.20
CA ARG A 268 -3.14 -24.76 -13.00
C ARG A 268 -2.73 -23.92 -11.78
N VAL A 269 -3.60 -23.89 -10.78
CA VAL A 269 -3.39 -23.13 -9.54
C VAL A 269 -3.65 -24.06 -8.36
N GLY A 270 -2.61 -24.37 -7.60
CA GLY A 270 -2.67 -25.07 -6.32
C GLY A 270 -2.79 -24.11 -5.12
N PRO A 271 -2.92 -24.65 -3.90
CA PRO A 271 -3.17 -23.85 -2.70
C PRO A 271 -2.06 -22.84 -2.36
N GLU A 272 -0.80 -23.22 -2.55
CA GLU A 272 0.35 -22.33 -2.29
C GLU A 272 0.43 -21.18 -3.31
N GLU A 273 0.19 -21.49 -4.58
CA GLU A 273 0.18 -20.52 -5.67
C GLU A 273 -0.97 -19.51 -5.50
N GLU A 274 -2.15 -20.00 -5.10
CA GLU A 274 -3.30 -19.16 -4.76
C GLU A 274 -2.98 -18.21 -3.60
N THR A 275 -2.35 -18.73 -2.53
CA THR A 275 -1.92 -17.93 -1.38
C THR A 275 -0.93 -16.84 -1.81
N LEU A 276 0.05 -17.17 -2.65
CA LEU A 276 1.03 -16.21 -3.16
C LEU A 276 0.38 -15.15 -4.05
N LEU A 277 -0.48 -15.54 -4.99
CA LEU A 277 -1.21 -14.62 -5.88
C LEU A 277 -2.13 -13.68 -5.10
N ALA A 278 -2.78 -14.19 -4.05
CA ALA A 278 -3.69 -13.44 -3.19
C ALA A 278 -2.97 -12.56 -2.16
N SER A 279 -1.67 -12.76 -1.95
CA SER A 279 -0.89 -12.02 -0.96
C SER A 279 -0.87 -10.51 -1.24
N ILE A 280 -0.64 -9.73 -0.18
CA ILE A 280 -0.51 -8.27 -0.25
C ILE A 280 0.64 -7.80 -1.16
N ALA A 281 1.61 -8.68 -1.44
CA ALA A 281 2.74 -8.38 -2.33
C ALA A 281 2.36 -8.48 -3.82
N ARG A 282 1.27 -9.19 -4.16
CA ARG A 282 0.80 -9.46 -5.53
C ARG A 282 1.94 -9.79 -6.53
N PRO A 283 2.76 -10.81 -6.23
CA PRO A 283 3.89 -11.17 -7.08
C PRO A 283 3.42 -11.75 -8.42
N ILE A 284 4.34 -11.80 -9.38
CA ILE A 284 4.21 -12.69 -10.54
C ILE A 284 4.58 -14.11 -10.08
N VAL A 285 3.64 -15.04 -10.20
CA VAL A 285 3.81 -16.46 -9.85
C VAL A 285 3.92 -17.28 -11.13
N LEU A 286 4.88 -18.20 -11.18
CA LEU A 286 5.03 -19.13 -12.31
C LEU A 286 4.07 -20.30 -12.13
N LEU A 287 3.14 -20.45 -13.08
CA LEU A 287 2.10 -21.48 -13.03
C LEU A 287 2.21 -22.42 -14.22
N ALA A 288 1.93 -23.70 -14.02
CA ALA A 288 1.88 -24.66 -15.12
C ALA A 288 0.71 -24.31 -16.05
N LYS A 289 0.97 -24.23 -17.36
CA LYS A 289 -0.08 -23.95 -18.35
C LYS A 289 -1.12 -25.06 -18.40
N ARG A 290 -2.36 -24.70 -18.72
CA ARG A 290 -3.37 -25.65 -19.18
C ARG A 290 -3.19 -25.97 -20.65
N ASP A 291 -3.68 -27.14 -21.04
CA ASP A 291 -3.80 -27.59 -22.41
C ASP A 291 -5.28 -27.91 -22.67
N PRO A 292 -5.95 -27.24 -23.63
CA PRO A 292 -5.43 -26.17 -24.49
C PRO A 292 -5.05 -24.89 -23.71
N PHE A 293 -4.02 -24.18 -24.18
CA PHE A 293 -3.62 -22.87 -23.66
C PHE A 293 -4.34 -21.76 -24.43
N PRO A 294 -5.28 -21.02 -23.81
CA PRO A 294 -6.17 -20.10 -24.54
C PRO A 294 -5.56 -18.74 -24.88
N LEU A 295 -4.36 -18.43 -24.37
CA LEU A 295 -3.64 -17.19 -24.68
C LEU A 295 -2.70 -17.39 -25.88
N ALA A 296 -2.20 -16.28 -26.44
CA ALA A 296 -1.24 -16.34 -27.54
C ALA A 296 0.00 -17.17 -27.17
N ALA A 297 0.43 -18.07 -28.06
CA ALA A 297 1.58 -18.95 -27.83
C ALA A 297 2.87 -18.14 -27.55
N GLU A 298 2.97 -16.97 -28.17
CA GLU A 298 4.05 -16.00 -28.01
C GLU A 298 4.12 -15.39 -26.61
N VAL A 299 3.13 -15.57 -25.72
CA VAL A 299 3.26 -15.12 -24.32
C VAL A 299 4.44 -15.81 -23.64
N ALA A 300 4.60 -17.11 -23.86
CA ALA A 300 5.66 -17.91 -23.28
C ALA A 300 6.04 -19.07 -24.23
N PRO A 301 6.72 -18.77 -25.35
CA PRO A 301 7.02 -19.76 -26.39
C PRO A 301 7.91 -20.88 -25.84
N GLY A 302 7.62 -22.13 -26.19
CA GLY A 302 8.40 -23.30 -25.77
C GLY A 302 8.41 -23.59 -24.26
N ASN A 303 7.68 -22.84 -23.44
CA ASN A 303 7.68 -22.97 -21.99
C ASN A 303 6.41 -23.65 -21.48
N ARG A 304 6.56 -24.56 -20.51
CA ARG A 304 5.44 -25.25 -19.83
C ARG A 304 4.75 -24.37 -18.79
N PHE A 305 5.40 -23.27 -18.38
CA PHE A 305 4.91 -22.35 -17.37
C PHE A 305 4.56 -20.98 -17.99
N VAL A 306 3.67 -20.27 -17.31
CA VAL A 306 3.32 -18.87 -17.58
C VAL A 306 3.43 -18.08 -16.29
N GLY A 307 4.00 -16.87 -16.35
CA GLY A 307 3.97 -15.95 -15.22
C GLY A 307 2.62 -15.28 -15.15
N ALA A 308 1.87 -15.47 -14.06
CA ALA A 308 0.59 -14.84 -13.83
C ALA A 308 0.65 -13.90 -12.61
N MET A 309 -0.13 -12.82 -12.64
CA MET A 309 -0.30 -11.92 -11.51
C MET A 309 -1.73 -11.39 -11.43
N LEU A 310 -2.11 -10.91 -10.26
CA LEU A 310 -3.40 -10.24 -10.02
C LEU A 310 -3.23 -8.72 -9.96
N PRO A 311 -4.33 -7.94 -10.07
CA PRO A 311 -4.27 -6.49 -9.94
C PRO A 311 -3.77 -6.10 -8.55
N TYR A 312 -2.93 -5.06 -8.48
CA TYR A 312 -2.24 -4.68 -7.24
C TYR A 312 -2.41 -3.21 -6.84
N THR A 313 -2.92 -2.35 -7.71
CA THR A 313 -3.21 -0.93 -7.43
C THR A 313 -4.56 -0.53 -7.97
#